data_AF-X1SIB1-F1
#
_entry.id   AF-X1SIB1-F1
#
_cell.length_a   1.000
_cell.length_b   1.000
_cell.length_c   1.000
_cell.angle_alpha   90.00
_cell.angle_beta   90.00
_cell.angle_gamma   90.00
#
_symmetry.space_group_name_H-M   'P 1'
#
loop_
_entity.id
_entity.type
_entity.pdbx_description
1 polymer ?
#
loop_
_entity_poly.entity_id
_entity_poly.type
_entity_poly.pdbx_seq_one_letter_code
_entity_poly.pdbx_strand_id
1 'polypeptide(L)'
;MKKSYFVLIFMVGLVLITTGCGGGGVTPPISNLPEWTVMVYLDADNNLESAGIDDINEMEMVGSSTNVNIVIQVDRIPHSVLAANNEGSADDTSNGDWTNTRRYYITQDFDPYMINSDLKSDLGELNMGNPSTLIDFATWAVTEYPAEKYLLVIWNHGGGFRSPASTTKDIAWDDTSGDKITMSELEYALSAISVQMGKSIDIV
;
A
#
# COMPACT_ATOMS: atom_id res chain seq x y z
N MET A 1 28.13 -16.52 63.86
CA MET A 1 27.71 -16.57 62.44
C MET A 1 26.34 -15.93 62.32
N LYS A 2 26.17 -15.06 61.32
CA LYS A 2 25.08 -14.09 61.20
C LYS A 2 23.73 -14.75 60.93
N LYS A 3 22.69 -14.21 61.56
CA LYS A 3 21.27 -14.46 61.33
C LYS A 3 20.85 -13.98 59.94
N SER A 4 19.88 -14.64 59.32
CA SER A 4 18.76 -13.98 58.66
C SER A 4 17.58 -14.94 58.51
N TYR A 5 16.44 -14.56 59.06
CA TYR A 5 15.17 -15.26 59.01
C TYR A 5 14.42 -14.84 57.73
N PHE A 6 13.85 -15.82 57.04
CA PHE A 6 12.89 -15.59 55.95
C PHE A 6 11.63 -14.95 56.53
N VAL A 7 11.25 -13.78 56.03
CA VAL A 7 9.93 -13.18 56.27
C VAL A 7 9.17 -13.24 54.95
N LEU A 8 8.21 -14.17 54.84
CA LEU A 8 7.19 -14.13 53.80
C LEU A 8 6.11 -13.13 54.24
N ILE A 9 6.04 -11.99 53.56
CA ILE A 9 4.92 -11.05 53.73
C ILE A 9 3.83 -11.44 52.73
N PHE A 10 2.76 -12.06 53.22
CA PHE A 10 1.49 -12.14 52.50
C PHE A 10 0.79 -10.78 52.61
N MET A 11 0.86 -9.95 51.56
CA MET A 11 -0.03 -8.80 51.43
C MET A 11 -1.31 -9.22 50.72
N VAL A 12 -2.35 -9.46 51.50
CA VAL A 12 -3.73 -9.51 51.02
C VAL A 12 -4.18 -8.07 50.76
N GLY A 13 -4.12 -7.64 49.50
CA GLY A 13 -4.67 -6.37 49.04
C GLY A 13 -6.18 -6.48 48.88
N LEU A 14 -6.91 -5.75 49.73
CA LEU A 14 -8.35 -5.58 49.71
C LEU A 14 -8.81 -4.93 48.40
N VAL A 15 -9.49 -5.68 47.53
CA VAL A 15 -10.16 -5.12 46.34
C VAL A 15 -11.50 -4.55 46.79
N LEU A 16 -11.57 -3.22 46.90
CA LEU A 16 -12.83 -2.49 47.04
C LEU A 16 -13.57 -2.54 45.69
N ILE A 17 -14.65 -3.31 45.63
CA ILE A 17 -15.61 -3.28 44.54
C ILE A 17 -16.49 -2.05 44.75
N THR A 18 -16.13 -0.93 44.15
CA THR A 18 -17.05 0.20 44.01
C THR A 18 -17.87 -0.01 42.74
N THR A 19 -19.11 -0.46 42.91
CA THR A 19 -20.15 -0.40 41.89
C THR A 19 -20.52 1.06 41.63
N GLY A 20 -19.76 1.71 40.76
CA GLY A 20 -20.09 3.01 40.18
C GLY A 20 -21.09 2.82 39.05
N CYS A 21 -22.38 2.97 39.34
CA CYS A 21 -23.40 3.17 38.33
C CYS A 21 -23.34 4.65 37.92
N GLY A 22 -22.68 4.95 36.80
CA GLY A 22 -22.54 6.29 36.24
C GLY A 22 -22.53 6.20 34.71
N GLY A 23 -23.43 6.96 34.08
CA GLY A 23 -23.83 6.85 32.67
C GLY A 23 -22.72 6.53 31.67
N GLY A 24 -22.92 5.43 30.94
CA GLY A 24 -22.09 5.02 29.82
C GLY A 24 -22.16 6.01 28.66
N GLY A 25 -21.21 6.95 28.65
CA GLY A 25 -20.57 7.36 27.42
C GLY A 25 -19.40 6.40 27.21
N VAL A 26 -19.60 5.33 26.45
CA VAL A 26 -18.46 4.60 25.88
C VAL A 26 -17.80 5.57 24.92
N THR A 27 -16.84 6.37 25.41
CA THR A 27 -15.85 6.96 24.52
C THR A 27 -15.18 5.76 23.86
N PRO A 28 -15.29 5.57 22.53
CA PRO A 28 -14.55 4.52 21.87
C PRO A 28 -13.08 4.68 22.26
N PRO A 29 -12.33 3.58 22.42
CA PRO A 29 -10.90 3.69 22.67
C PRO A 29 -10.32 4.62 21.60
N ILE A 30 -9.63 5.69 22.02
CA ILE A 30 -8.90 6.54 21.09
C ILE A 30 -7.86 5.64 20.44
N SER A 31 -8.09 5.31 19.17
CA SER A 31 -7.08 4.66 18.37
C SER A 31 -5.92 5.64 18.22
N ASN A 32 -4.70 5.18 18.49
CA ASN A 32 -3.50 5.95 18.19
C ASN A 32 -3.05 5.73 16.73
N LEU A 33 -3.85 5.04 15.92
CA LEU A 33 -3.55 4.81 14.51
C LEU A 33 -3.97 6.02 13.67
N PRO A 34 -3.27 6.29 12.55
CA PRO A 34 -3.77 7.13 11.48
C PRO A 34 -5.19 6.71 11.05
N GLU A 35 -6.00 7.68 10.62
CA GLU A 35 -7.35 7.40 10.14
C GLU A 35 -7.31 6.59 8.84
N TRP A 36 -6.39 6.91 7.94
CA TRP A 36 -6.28 6.26 6.63
C TRP A 36 -4.87 5.79 6.32
N THR A 37 -4.79 4.64 5.66
CA THR A 37 -3.64 4.28 4.82
C THR A 37 -4.14 4.18 3.38
N VAL A 38 -3.59 5.02 2.52
CA VAL A 38 -3.78 5.01 1.07
C VAL A 38 -2.67 4.15 0.47
N MET A 39 -3.06 3.07 -0.19
CA MET A 39 -2.18 2.12 -0.86
C MET A 39 -2.32 2.35 -2.36
N VAL A 40 -1.25 2.74 -3.03
CA VAL A 40 -1.23 2.91 -4.49
C VAL A 40 -0.41 1.80 -5.12
N TYR A 41 -1.08 0.92 -5.82
CA TYR A 41 -0.47 -0.12 -6.65
C TYR A 41 -0.34 0.44 -8.05
N LEU A 42 0.84 0.97 -8.36
CA LEU A 42 1.14 1.75 -9.56
C LEU A 42 1.95 0.89 -10.53
N ASP A 43 1.26 0.26 -11.46
CA ASP A 43 1.92 -0.51 -12.49
C ASP A 43 2.25 0.43 -13.66
N ALA A 44 3.50 0.88 -13.71
CA ALA A 44 4.04 1.73 -14.76
C ALA A 44 4.98 0.92 -15.70
N ASP A 45 4.90 -0.42 -15.66
CA ASP A 45 5.60 -1.29 -16.59
C ASP A 45 4.85 -1.39 -17.94
N ASN A 46 4.70 -0.23 -18.60
CA ASN A 46 4.10 -0.05 -19.93
C ASN A 46 4.28 1.42 -20.37
N ASN A 47 3.64 1.80 -21.48
CA ASN A 47 3.69 3.15 -22.03
C ASN A 47 3.07 4.28 -21.16
N LEU A 48 2.60 3.99 -19.95
CA LEU A 48 2.16 5.00 -18.96
C LEU A 48 3.25 5.40 -17.97
N GLU A 49 4.49 4.89 -18.10
CA GLU A 49 5.60 5.13 -17.17
C GLU A 49 5.72 6.60 -16.73
N SER A 50 5.82 7.53 -17.68
CA SER A 50 5.98 8.96 -17.40
C SER A 50 4.79 9.54 -16.61
N ALA A 51 3.56 9.11 -16.90
CA ALA A 51 2.39 9.53 -16.14
C ALA A 51 2.41 8.97 -14.70
N GLY A 52 2.94 7.76 -14.52
CA GLY A 52 3.14 7.16 -13.20
C GLY A 52 4.14 7.95 -12.35
N ILE A 53 5.23 8.43 -12.96
CA ILE A 53 6.21 9.30 -12.31
C ILE A 53 5.57 10.65 -11.93
N ASP A 54 4.84 11.27 -12.86
CA ASP A 54 4.14 12.54 -12.60
C ASP A 54 3.18 12.41 -11.41
N ASP A 55 2.37 11.35 -11.36
CA ASP A 55 1.41 11.12 -10.27
C ASP A 55 2.08 10.90 -8.89
N ILE A 56 3.30 10.33 -8.86
CA ILE A 56 4.08 10.23 -7.61
C ILE A 56 4.47 11.63 -7.13
N ASN A 57 5.02 12.47 -8.01
CA ASN A 57 5.40 13.85 -7.66
C ASN A 57 4.16 14.68 -7.27
N GLU A 58 3.00 14.46 -7.89
CA GLU A 58 1.74 15.10 -7.49
C GLU A 58 1.31 14.69 -6.07
N MET A 59 1.48 13.43 -5.69
CA MET A 59 1.22 12.97 -4.32
C MET A 59 2.21 13.57 -3.31
N GLU A 60 3.46 13.78 -3.69
CA GLU A 60 4.49 14.44 -2.87
C GLU A 60 4.13 15.89 -2.54
N MET A 61 3.34 16.58 -3.35
CA MET A 61 2.89 17.95 -3.05
C MET A 61 2.09 18.06 -1.73
N VAL A 62 1.46 16.96 -1.30
CA VAL A 62 0.73 16.87 -0.03
C VAL A 62 1.46 15.97 0.97
N GLY A 63 1.93 14.81 0.51
CA GLY A 63 2.61 13.81 1.32
C GLY A 63 1.75 13.16 2.41
N SER A 64 2.36 12.22 3.12
CA SER A 64 1.77 11.61 4.32
C SER A 64 1.73 12.57 5.50
N SER A 65 0.82 12.33 6.43
CA SER A 65 0.63 13.10 7.67
C SER A 65 0.43 12.20 8.88
N THR A 66 0.20 12.78 10.06
CA THR A 66 -0.12 11.99 11.27
C THR A 66 -1.44 11.22 11.18
N ASN A 67 -2.35 11.63 10.28
CA ASN A 67 -3.67 11.02 10.14
C ASN A 67 -3.83 10.19 8.86
N VAL A 68 -2.92 10.33 7.90
CA VAL A 68 -2.97 9.64 6.60
C VAL A 68 -1.58 9.16 6.23
N ASN A 69 -1.41 7.86 6.06
CA ASN A 69 -0.26 7.30 5.37
C ASN A 69 -0.56 7.21 3.88
N ILE A 70 0.40 7.56 3.03
CA ILE A 70 0.35 7.31 1.59
C ILE A 70 1.56 6.44 1.26
N VAL A 71 1.31 5.24 0.76
CA VAL A 71 2.35 4.29 0.37
C VAL A 71 2.11 3.79 -1.04
N ILE A 72 3.20 3.61 -1.76
CA ILE A 72 3.18 3.23 -3.17
C ILE A 72 4.05 2.00 -3.37
N GLN A 73 3.58 1.05 -4.18
CA GLN A 73 4.44 0.12 -4.91
C GLN A 73 4.35 0.48 -6.39
N VAL A 74 5.50 0.82 -6.97
CA VAL A 74 5.60 1.23 -8.37
C VAL A 74 6.55 0.30 -9.11
N ASP A 75 6.17 -0.12 -10.31
CA ASP A 75 7.03 -0.86 -11.24
C ASP A 75 7.21 -0.09 -12.53
N ARG A 76 8.38 -0.20 -13.17
CA ARG A 76 8.74 0.62 -14.34
C ARG A 76 9.33 -0.20 -15.46
N ILE A 77 8.98 0.17 -16.68
CA ILE A 77 9.35 -0.55 -17.89
C ILE A 77 10.78 -0.28 -18.34
N PRO A 78 11.52 -1.30 -18.83
CA PRO A 78 12.75 -1.06 -19.56
C PRO A 78 12.51 -0.44 -20.94
N HIS A 79 13.30 0.58 -21.33
CA HIS A 79 13.28 1.18 -22.67
C HIS A 79 13.24 0.15 -23.81
N SER A 80 13.94 -0.97 -23.67
CA SER A 80 13.98 -2.01 -24.70
C SER A 80 12.61 -2.65 -24.99
N VAL A 81 11.74 -2.76 -23.98
CA VAL A 81 10.38 -3.29 -24.12
C VAL A 81 9.51 -2.27 -24.83
N LEU A 82 9.53 -1.01 -24.38
CA LEU A 82 8.86 0.11 -25.08
C LEU A 82 9.29 0.21 -26.55
N ALA A 83 10.59 0.16 -26.82
CA ALA A 83 11.12 0.23 -28.19
C ALA A 83 10.62 -0.94 -29.05
N ALA A 84 10.55 -2.15 -28.50
CA ALA A 84 9.99 -3.31 -29.20
C ALA A 84 8.49 -3.14 -29.51
N ASN A 85 7.76 -2.41 -28.67
CA ASN A 85 6.34 -2.09 -28.86
C ASN A 85 6.10 -0.89 -29.80
N ASN A 86 7.16 -0.22 -30.28
CA ASN A 86 7.12 1.08 -30.98
C ASN A 86 6.64 2.24 -30.09
N GLU A 87 6.91 2.15 -28.80
CA GLU A 87 6.49 3.08 -27.76
C GLU A 87 7.68 3.71 -27.03
N GLY A 88 8.91 3.58 -27.56
CA GLY A 88 10.13 4.13 -26.95
C GLY A 88 10.15 5.65 -26.72
N SER A 89 9.14 6.39 -27.19
CA SER A 89 8.94 7.80 -26.83
C SER A 89 8.24 8.02 -25.48
N ALA A 90 7.70 6.96 -24.87
CA ALA A 90 7.06 6.99 -23.56
C ALA A 90 8.05 6.79 -22.39
N ASP A 91 9.30 6.47 -22.72
CA ASP A 91 10.40 6.22 -21.80
C ASP A 91 10.69 7.46 -20.93
N ASP A 92 10.73 7.29 -19.62
CA ASP A 92 10.98 8.36 -18.66
C ASP A 92 12.35 8.22 -17.98
N THR A 93 13.25 9.19 -18.19
CA THR A 93 14.60 9.16 -17.58
C THR A 93 14.78 10.20 -16.47
N SER A 94 13.73 10.92 -16.09
CA SER A 94 13.79 12.05 -15.14
C SER A 94 14.19 11.63 -13.73
N ASN A 95 13.71 10.46 -13.28
CA ASN A 95 13.84 9.95 -11.91
C ASN A 95 14.87 8.83 -11.75
N GLY A 96 15.87 8.86 -12.63
CA GLY A 96 16.75 7.73 -12.88
C GLY A 96 16.05 6.68 -13.73
N ASP A 97 16.80 6.06 -14.62
CA ASP A 97 16.31 5.05 -15.57
C ASP A 97 16.34 3.65 -14.93
N TRP A 98 15.58 3.49 -13.85
CA TRP A 98 15.44 2.20 -13.16
C TRP A 98 14.18 1.49 -13.62
N THR A 99 14.28 0.17 -13.70
CA THR A 99 13.28 -0.70 -14.35
C THR A 99 12.92 -1.87 -13.41
N ASN A 100 12.71 -1.54 -12.14
CA ASN A 100 12.46 -2.52 -11.07
C ASN A 100 11.21 -2.08 -10.32
N THR A 101 10.65 -2.97 -9.51
CA THR A 101 9.59 -2.63 -8.58
C THR A 101 10.15 -2.04 -7.28
N ARG A 102 9.60 -0.90 -6.86
CA ARG A 102 10.01 -0.17 -5.65
C ARG A 102 8.83 0.18 -4.77
N ARG A 103 9.08 0.30 -3.46
CA ARG A 103 8.10 0.81 -2.49
C ARG A 103 8.55 2.12 -1.88
N TYR A 104 7.63 3.06 -1.79
CA TYR A 104 7.86 4.37 -1.19
C TYR A 104 6.83 4.65 -0.09
N TYR A 105 7.28 5.38 0.93
CA TYR A 105 6.39 6.14 1.80
C TYR A 105 6.42 7.58 1.35
N ILE A 106 5.27 8.12 0.97
CA ILE A 106 5.24 9.44 0.33
C ILE A 106 5.42 10.52 1.38
N THR A 107 6.49 11.29 1.24
CA THR A 107 6.78 12.45 2.08
C THR A 107 6.47 13.73 1.34
N GLN A 108 6.10 14.78 2.08
CA GLN A 108 5.81 16.04 1.43
C GLN A 108 7.09 16.71 0.92
N ASP A 109 7.08 17.11 -0.34
CA ASP A 109 7.99 18.10 -0.88
C ASP A 109 7.29 18.98 -1.94
N PHE A 110 8.06 19.77 -2.68
CA PHE A 110 7.53 20.74 -3.64
C PHE A 110 8.33 20.72 -4.96
N ASP A 111 9.12 19.68 -5.20
CA ASP A 111 9.78 19.44 -6.48
C ASP A 111 8.80 18.71 -7.40
N PRO A 112 8.31 19.33 -8.49
CA PRO A 112 7.33 18.70 -9.34
C PRO A 112 7.92 17.66 -10.30
N TYR A 113 9.24 17.41 -10.24
CA TYR A 113 9.94 16.56 -11.21
C TYR A 113 10.69 15.39 -10.59
N MET A 114 11.12 15.49 -9.33
CA MET A 114 11.97 14.50 -8.69
C MET A 114 11.25 13.83 -7.52
N ILE A 115 11.16 12.50 -7.57
CA ILE A 115 10.71 11.65 -6.47
C ILE A 115 11.72 11.78 -5.33
N ASN A 116 11.35 12.51 -4.29
CA ASN A 116 12.17 12.70 -3.09
C ASN A 116 11.67 11.89 -1.88
N SER A 117 10.59 11.12 -2.06
CA SER A 117 10.00 10.26 -1.04
C SER A 117 10.93 9.18 -0.52
N ASP A 118 10.66 8.73 0.71
CA ASP A 118 11.41 7.69 1.37
C ASP A 118 11.29 6.35 0.61
N LEU A 119 12.34 5.95 -0.10
CA LEU A 119 12.47 4.60 -0.65
C LEU A 119 12.54 3.58 0.50
N LYS A 120 11.52 2.72 0.61
CA LYS A 120 11.44 1.68 1.64
C LYS A 120 12.04 0.36 1.19
N SER A 121 11.89 0.01 -0.09
CA SER A 121 12.50 -1.19 -0.66
C SER A 121 12.63 -1.10 -2.18
N ASP A 122 13.72 -1.65 -2.71
CA ASP A 122 13.86 -2.05 -4.11
C ASP A 122 13.68 -3.58 -4.13
N LEU A 123 12.63 -4.05 -4.79
CA LEU A 123 12.21 -5.45 -4.78
C LEU A 123 12.77 -6.22 -5.99
N GLY A 124 13.50 -5.54 -6.89
CA GLY A 124 13.76 -6.02 -8.23
C GLY A 124 12.47 -6.06 -9.06
N GLU A 125 12.56 -6.66 -10.23
CA GLU A 125 11.41 -6.87 -11.13
C GLU A 125 10.36 -7.79 -10.52
N LEU A 126 9.09 -7.39 -10.55
CA LEU A 126 7.95 -8.21 -10.15
C LEU A 126 6.84 -8.10 -11.20
N ASN A 127 6.18 -9.23 -11.48
CA ASN A 127 4.96 -9.21 -12.29
C ASN A 127 3.82 -8.54 -11.50
N MET A 128 3.46 -7.33 -11.88
CA MET A 128 2.38 -6.53 -11.31
C MET A 128 0.99 -7.00 -11.74
N GLY A 129 0.89 -7.72 -12.87
CA GLY A 129 -0.29 -8.45 -13.32
C GLY A 129 -0.63 -9.69 -12.47
N ASN A 130 0.28 -10.16 -11.62
CA ASN A 130 0.06 -11.32 -10.75
C ASN A 130 -0.69 -10.90 -9.45
N PRO A 131 -1.85 -11.50 -9.11
CA PRO A 131 -2.59 -11.15 -7.91
C PRO A 131 -1.80 -11.34 -6.61
N SER A 132 -0.79 -12.22 -6.60
CA SER A 132 0.06 -12.43 -5.41
C SER A 132 0.91 -11.20 -5.09
N THR A 133 1.34 -10.45 -6.12
CA THR A 133 2.12 -9.21 -5.96
C THR A 133 1.27 -8.12 -5.30
N LEU A 134 -0.01 -8.00 -5.70
CA LEU A 134 -0.98 -7.11 -5.06
C LEU A 134 -1.28 -7.50 -3.60
N ILE A 135 -1.46 -8.80 -3.32
CA ILE A 135 -1.68 -9.31 -1.96
C ILE A 135 -0.46 -8.99 -1.07
N ASP A 136 0.75 -9.21 -1.57
CA ASP A 136 1.99 -8.92 -0.82
C ASP A 136 2.15 -7.43 -0.54
N PHE A 137 1.84 -6.57 -1.51
CA PHE A 137 1.86 -5.11 -1.30
C PHE A 137 0.87 -4.67 -0.23
N ALA A 138 -0.39 -5.09 -0.33
CA ALA A 138 -1.42 -4.72 0.65
C ALA A 138 -1.09 -5.27 2.05
N THR A 139 -0.54 -6.49 2.11
CA THR A 139 -0.02 -7.10 3.35
C THR A 139 1.03 -6.22 4.00
N TRP A 140 2.04 -5.82 3.23
CA TRP A 140 3.13 -4.99 3.70
C TRP A 140 2.61 -3.64 4.17
N ALA A 141 1.73 -3.00 3.40
CA ALA A 141 1.16 -1.70 3.74
C ALA A 141 0.39 -1.74 5.06
N VAL A 142 -0.44 -2.77 5.29
CA VAL A 142 -1.20 -2.96 6.54
C VAL A 142 -0.28 -3.25 7.72
N THR A 143 0.81 -3.98 7.49
CA THR A 143 1.75 -4.38 8.55
C THR A 143 2.62 -3.21 8.99
N GLU A 144 3.19 -2.47 8.04
CA GLU A 144 4.12 -1.37 8.30
C GLU A 144 3.41 -0.04 8.59
N TYR A 145 2.22 0.17 8.01
CA TYR A 145 1.45 1.41 8.12
C TYR A 145 -0.01 1.12 8.53
N PRO A 146 -0.23 0.58 9.74
CA PRO A 146 -1.57 0.25 10.21
C PRO A 146 -2.43 1.52 10.36
N ALA A 147 -3.68 1.45 9.90
CA ALA A 147 -4.67 2.52 9.99
C ALA A 147 -6.08 2.01 10.30
N GLU A 148 -6.96 2.94 10.71
CA GLU A 148 -8.37 2.64 10.94
C GLU A 148 -9.12 2.27 9.66
N LYS A 149 -8.74 2.85 8.51
CA LYS A 149 -9.36 2.63 7.20
C LYS A 149 -8.31 2.51 6.11
N TYR A 150 -8.67 1.83 5.03
CA TYR A 150 -7.78 1.58 3.90
C TYR A 150 -8.44 1.95 2.57
N LEU A 151 -7.70 2.71 1.75
CA LEU A 151 -8.01 2.96 0.35
C LEU A 151 -6.97 2.21 -0.49
N LEU A 152 -7.40 1.40 -1.44
CA LEU A 152 -6.53 0.77 -2.43
C LEU A 152 -6.79 1.40 -3.79
N VAL A 153 -5.77 2.03 -4.36
CA VAL A 153 -5.78 2.54 -5.73
C VAL A 153 -5.02 1.57 -6.61
N ILE A 154 -5.67 1.03 -7.64
CA ILE A 154 -5.00 0.23 -8.67
C ILE A 154 -4.87 1.12 -9.91
N TRP A 155 -3.65 1.54 -10.18
CA TRP A 155 -3.33 2.52 -11.22
C TRP A 155 -2.62 1.80 -12.37
N ASN A 156 -3.22 1.85 -13.57
CA ASN A 156 -2.69 1.36 -14.85
C ASN A 156 -3.77 1.58 -15.96
N HIS A 157 -3.51 1.09 -17.17
CA HIS A 157 -4.53 0.65 -18.13
C HIS A 157 -5.52 -0.37 -17.54
N GLY A 158 -6.60 -0.58 -18.31
CA GLY A 158 -7.52 -1.68 -18.08
C GLY A 158 -8.49 -1.89 -19.25
N GLY A 159 -8.92 -3.14 -19.44
CA GLY A 159 -9.88 -3.53 -20.49
C GLY A 159 -11.31 -3.04 -20.24
N GLY A 160 -11.60 -2.54 -19.03
CA GLY A 160 -12.88 -1.94 -18.64
C GLY A 160 -14.03 -2.95 -18.53
N PHE A 161 -14.74 -2.92 -17.42
CA PHE A 161 -15.83 -3.85 -17.11
C PHE A 161 -17.05 -3.78 -18.06
N ARG A 162 -17.20 -2.68 -18.83
CA ARG A 162 -18.34 -2.44 -19.76
C ARG A 162 -17.96 -2.31 -21.23
N SER A 163 -16.68 -2.37 -21.58
CA SER A 163 -16.28 -2.19 -22.98
C SER A 163 -16.78 -3.38 -23.83
N PRO A 164 -17.58 -3.15 -24.89
CA PRO A 164 -17.89 -4.20 -25.86
C PRO A 164 -16.71 -4.48 -26.80
N ALA A 165 -15.72 -3.58 -26.85
CA ALA A 165 -14.52 -3.72 -27.66
C ALA A 165 -13.43 -4.58 -26.97
N SER A 166 -13.47 -4.71 -25.64
CA SER A 166 -12.57 -5.62 -24.91
C SER A 166 -13.33 -6.84 -24.41
N THR A 167 -12.95 -8.01 -24.93
CA THR A 167 -13.46 -9.30 -24.47
C THR A 167 -12.88 -9.72 -23.12
N THR A 168 -11.70 -9.18 -22.75
CA THR A 168 -11.08 -9.45 -21.45
C THR A 168 -11.36 -8.30 -20.47
N LYS A 169 -11.74 -8.67 -19.24
CA LYS A 169 -12.03 -7.75 -18.14
C LYS A 169 -10.85 -7.82 -17.18
N ASP A 170 -9.94 -6.87 -17.32
CA ASP A 170 -8.64 -6.85 -16.66
C ASP A 170 -8.18 -5.41 -16.37
N ILE A 171 -7.17 -5.31 -15.51
CA ILE A 171 -6.46 -4.09 -15.06
C ILE A 171 -5.00 -4.44 -14.78
N ALA A 172 -4.15 -3.44 -14.48
CA ALA A 172 -2.73 -3.65 -14.11
C ALA A 172 -1.98 -4.46 -15.18
N TRP A 173 -1.86 -3.89 -16.37
CA TRP A 173 -1.15 -4.47 -17.51
C TRP A 173 0.34 -4.23 -17.35
N ASP A 174 1.06 -5.34 -17.28
CA ASP A 174 2.51 -5.42 -17.11
C ASP A 174 3.11 -5.98 -18.40
N ASP A 175 3.79 -5.12 -19.15
CA ASP A 175 4.26 -5.44 -20.50
C ASP A 175 5.52 -6.32 -20.48
N THR A 176 6.38 -6.21 -19.46
CA THR A 176 7.59 -7.05 -19.36
C THR A 176 7.22 -8.50 -19.05
N SER A 177 6.19 -8.72 -18.23
CA SER A 177 5.63 -10.04 -17.92
C SER A 177 4.61 -10.52 -18.97
N GLY A 178 3.99 -9.60 -19.69
CA GLY A 178 2.88 -9.87 -20.61
C GLY A 178 1.62 -10.33 -19.87
N ASP A 179 1.40 -9.83 -18.65
CA ASP A 179 0.35 -10.29 -17.73
C ASP A 179 -0.57 -9.14 -17.30
N LYS A 180 -1.70 -9.50 -16.67
CA LYS A 180 -2.69 -8.55 -16.16
C LYS A 180 -3.60 -9.19 -15.14
N ILE A 181 -4.08 -8.39 -14.19
CA ILE A 181 -5.04 -8.86 -13.20
C ILE A 181 -6.43 -8.94 -13.85
N THR A 182 -6.96 -10.15 -14.02
CA THR A 182 -8.36 -10.34 -14.41
C THR A 182 -9.32 -9.99 -13.27
N MET A 183 -10.59 -9.73 -13.57
CA MET A 183 -11.58 -9.45 -12.51
C MET A 183 -11.76 -10.60 -11.51
N SER A 184 -11.58 -11.85 -11.93
CA SER A 184 -11.63 -13.01 -11.02
C SER A 184 -10.40 -13.08 -10.12
N GLU A 185 -9.22 -12.72 -10.63
CA GLU A 185 -8.01 -12.61 -9.81
C GLU A 185 -8.06 -11.43 -8.86
N LEU A 186 -8.66 -10.30 -9.28
CA LEU A 186 -8.91 -9.17 -8.39
C LEU A 186 -9.86 -9.57 -7.25
N GLU A 187 -10.97 -10.26 -7.55
CA GLU A 187 -11.88 -10.76 -6.52
C GLU A 187 -11.15 -11.69 -5.54
N TYR A 188 -10.32 -12.60 -6.06
CA TYR A 188 -9.48 -13.47 -5.25
C TYR A 188 -8.50 -12.67 -4.37
N ALA A 189 -7.78 -11.71 -4.93
CA ALA A 189 -6.80 -10.89 -4.21
C ALA A 189 -7.46 -10.08 -3.09
N LEU A 190 -8.56 -9.39 -3.38
CA LEU A 190 -9.30 -8.60 -2.38
C LEU A 190 -9.86 -9.48 -1.25
N SER A 191 -10.31 -10.70 -1.58
CA SER A 191 -10.75 -11.69 -0.59
C SER A 191 -9.59 -12.14 0.30
N ALA A 192 -8.45 -12.49 -0.29
CA ALA A 192 -7.24 -12.90 0.45
C ALA A 192 -6.73 -11.78 1.37
N ILE A 193 -6.65 -10.55 0.86
CA ILE A 193 -6.27 -9.35 1.63
C ILE A 193 -7.25 -9.16 2.80
N SER A 194 -8.56 -9.26 2.56
CA SER A 194 -9.56 -9.09 3.62
C SER A 194 -9.43 -10.12 4.74
N VAL A 195 -9.14 -11.38 4.39
CA VAL A 195 -8.90 -12.45 5.37
C VAL A 195 -7.67 -12.14 6.22
N GLN A 196 -6.60 -11.65 5.60
CA GLN A 196 -5.35 -11.34 6.29
C GLN A 196 -5.45 -10.12 7.20
N MET A 197 -6.17 -9.09 6.77
CA MET A 197 -6.43 -7.88 7.55
C MET A 197 -7.45 -8.11 8.68
N GLY A 198 -8.25 -9.18 8.59
CA GLY A 198 -9.42 -9.40 9.46
C GLY A 198 -10.58 -8.43 9.21
N LYS A 199 -10.53 -7.67 8.11
CA LYS A 199 -11.56 -6.73 7.64
C LYS A 199 -11.39 -6.44 6.16
N SER A 200 -12.45 -5.96 5.50
CA SER A 200 -12.37 -5.51 4.12
C SER A 200 -11.62 -4.19 3.96
N ILE A 201 -11.05 -3.97 2.77
CA ILE A 201 -10.61 -2.64 2.34
C ILE A 201 -11.86 -1.74 2.23
N ASP A 202 -11.76 -0.52 2.73
CA ASP A 202 -12.89 0.41 2.80
C ASP A 202 -13.26 0.97 1.42
N ILE A 203 -12.27 1.24 0.57
CA ILE A 203 -12.45 1.76 -0.79
C ILE A 203 -11.42 1.12 -1.75
N VAL A 204 -11.89 0.67 -2.91
CA VAL A 204 -11.10 0.21 -4.06
C VAL A 204 -11.58 0.95 -5.30
#